data_AF-A0A382CJ51-F1
#
_entry.id   AF-A0A382CJ51-F1
#
_cell.length_a   1.000
_cell.length_b   1.000
_cell.length_c   1.000
_cell.angle_alpha   90.00
_cell.angle_beta   90.00
_cell.angle_gamma   90.00
#
_symmetry.space_group_name_H-M   'P 1'
#
loop_
_entity.id
_entity.type
_entity.pdbx_description
1 polymer ?
#
loop_
_entity_poly.entity_id
_entity_poly.type
_entity_poly.pdbx_seq_one_letter_code
_entity_poly.pdbx_strand_id
1 'polypeptide(L)'
;MEGVVKYLIVCFLFIFNLGFGQHNSRTDSNRNDVLSIKPKISESLITIQQIQKESNSSSILWVEPRIRDDYAPSEVIEAEGSIEDWCGTMAWWESQNSDQRSCDFHGITDDPTVRDTFIPDANTEIKYLRLFIHAFADDSGLNPTITLADVEAQLYTLNEIYSVYKIEFQAWFQIHNDTQYQYMTEDEWNSAEVKETYAQDPTYYHNIYVTDLDPDWGIAGQSTFPWDSDALTVFGGTIVDKDRFGGPRTFNGTANVTNHVATHELGHALGLWHTFHGVTEVTVCGTCYEGALGYTYELGDSADVVGDLCSDTKATSKNFNCADPDTFDCQNNNWINTDVHNFMGYGGDLCWNLDDDGFSSQQSGRAHGWATDKYEGLMIISEEMTLLSTGFEVGLPNDWTIIDDDSDGYQWGFYVDNENFDMSHYGAAGGAVYNNSATNSDYLITPLIEIPSNVASASFSFWAKSHSSDYPEDFVARISTDGTNFSSLGSTSNASSDWTQYSYDISSYIGQSVYLALHCVSTWGYYLMADD
;
A
#
# COMPACT_ATOMS: atom_id res chain seq x y z
N MET A 1 15.02 -24.34 64.87
CA MET A 1 13.76 -25.08 65.10
C MET A 1 12.60 -24.14 64.74
N GLU A 2 12.43 -23.72 63.49
CA GLU A 2 12.18 -24.50 62.25
C GLU A 2 10.77 -25.06 62.16
N GLY A 3 10.14 -24.87 60.99
CA GLY A 3 8.77 -25.28 60.72
C GLY A 3 8.15 -24.54 59.53
N VAL A 4 8.83 -24.55 58.37
CA VAL A 4 8.28 -23.99 57.12
C VAL A 4 7.27 -24.96 56.53
N VAL A 5 6.05 -24.49 56.23
CA VAL A 5 5.04 -25.24 55.47
C VAL A 5 4.74 -24.49 54.17
N LYS A 6 4.96 -25.15 53.04
CA LYS A 6 4.58 -24.66 51.71
C LYS A 6 3.11 -24.98 51.45
N TYR A 7 2.35 -24.02 50.89
CA TYR A 7 1.03 -24.29 50.32
C TYR A 7 1.11 -24.37 48.80
N LEU A 8 0.38 -25.33 48.24
CA LEU A 8 0.33 -25.65 46.81
C LEU A 8 -0.90 -24.95 46.19
N ILE A 9 -0.73 -24.26 45.07
CA ILE A 9 -1.84 -23.71 44.28
C ILE A 9 -2.19 -24.72 43.19
N VAL A 10 -3.48 -25.05 43.05
CA VAL A 10 -4.02 -25.93 42.01
C VAL A 10 -5.14 -25.20 41.29
N CYS A 11 -4.94 -24.87 40.02
CA CYS A 11 -5.99 -24.34 39.15
C CYS A 11 -6.87 -25.48 38.62
N PHE A 12 -8.18 -25.26 38.56
CA PHE A 12 -9.13 -26.16 37.90
C PHE A 12 -9.43 -25.67 36.48
N LEU A 13 -9.25 -26.55 35.49
CA LEU A 13 -9.73 -26.41 34.12
C LEU A 13 -10.79 -27.50 33.89
N PHE A 14 -12.00 -27.10 33.49
CA PHE A 14 -13.04 -28.03 33.08
C PHE A 14 -13.07 -28.12 31.56
N ILE A 15 -12.90 -29.34 31.04
CA ILE A 15 -13.15 -29.68 29.64
C ILE A 15 -14.43 -30.49 29.59
N PHE A 16 -15.38 -30.10 28.73
CA PHE A 16 -16.46 -30.97 28.29
C PHE A 16 -16.28 -31.28 26.80
N ASN A 17 -16.44 -32.57 26.48
CA ASN A 17 -16.44 -33.14 25.14
C ASN A 17 -17.75 -33.93 24.99
N LEU A 18 -18.20 -34.15 23.73
CA LEU A 18 -19.29 -35.00 23.19
C LEU A 18 -20.17 -34.19 22.23
N GLY A 19 -20.50 -34.60 20.99
CA GLY A 19 -20.11 -35.81 20.23
C GLY A 19 -21.21 -36.27 19.24
N PHE A 20 -20.84 -37.04 18.19
CA PHE A 20 -21.69 -37.66 17.13
C PHE A 20 -22.23 -36.70 16.04
N GLY A 21 -22.41 -37.03 14.75
CA GLY A 21 -22.22 -38.25 13.90
C GLY A 21 -23.25 -38.24 12.73
N GLN A 22 -23.11 -38.79 11.50
CA GLN A 22 -22.18 -39.70 10.78
C GLN A 22 -22.19 -39.32 9.26
N HIS A 23 -21.10 -39.29 8.47
CA HIS A 23 -20.20 -40.35 7.92
C HIS A 23 -20.74 -41.24 6.77
N ASN A 24 -20.15 -41.13 5.57
CA ASN A 24 -19.87 -42.24 4.61
C ASN A 24 -18.90 -41.76 3.49
N SER A 25 -17.62 -42.18 3.51
CA SER A 25 -17.02 -43.26 2.67
C SER A 25 -16.68 -42.81 1.22
N ARG A 26 -15.51 -43.02 0.62
CA ARG A 26 -14.36 -43.97 0.76
C ARG A 26 -13.19 -43.36 -0.08
N THR A 27 -11.88 -43.58 0.07
CA THR A 27 -11.06 -44.79 0.38
C THR A 27 -9.73 -44.44 1.04
N ASP A 28 -9.10 -45.44 1.67
CA ASP A 28 -7.89 -45.34 2.51
C ASP A 28 -6.56 -45.08 1.79
N SER A 29 -5.69 -44.28 2.42
CA SER A 29 -4.26 -44.60 2.52
C SER A 29 -3.65 -44.06 3.84
N ASN A 30 -2.82 -44.90 4.47
CA ASN A 30 -2.02 -44.74 5.70
C ASN A 30 -2.09 -43.42 6.50
N ARG A 31 -2.89 -43.43 7.58
CA ARG A 31 -2.58 -42.63 8.79
C ARG A 31 -1.40 -43.24 9.53
N ASN A 32 -0.21 -42.62 9.44
CA ASN A 32 0.83 -42.69 10.47
C ASN A 32 1.98 -41.66 10.33
N ASP A 33 1.95 -40.74 9.35
CA ASP A 33 3.02 -39.74 9.14
C ASP A 33 2.64 -38.29 9.55
N VAL A 34 1.49 -38.09 10.18
CA VAL A 34 1.02 -36.76 10.64
C VAL A 34 1.20 -36.64 12.15
N LEU A 35 2.44 -36.36 12.58
CA LEU A 35 2.80 -35.65 13.84
C LEU A 35 4.34 -35.51 14.00
N SER A 36 5.04 -35.16 12.92
CA SER A 36 6.44 -34.73 12.96
C SER A 36 6.63 -33.43 12.18
N ILE A 37 5.91 -32.39 12.59
CA ILE A 37 6.26 -31.01 12.23
C ILE A 37 7.53 -30.66 13.02
N LYS A 38 8.68 -31.08 12.49
CA LYS A 38 9.91 -30.31 12.69
C LYS A 38 9.68 -28.97 11.99
N PRO A 39 10.18 -27.84 12.53
CA PRO A 39 10.27 -26.63 11.75
C PRO A 39 10.97 -26.99 10.44
N LYS A 40 10.31 -26.78 9.31
CA LYS A 40 11.02 -26.68 8.04
C LYS A 40 11.97 -25.49 8.27
N ILE A 41 13.27 -25.74 8.15
CA ILE A 41 14.26 -24.67 8.32
C ILE A 41 13.83 -23.58 7.34
N SER A 42 13.69 -22.35 7.84
CA SER A 42 13.42 -21.19 7.00
C SER A 42 14.64 -21.01 6.10
N GLU A 43 14.54 -21.57 4.90
CA GLU A 43 15.42 -21.24 3.79
C GLU A 43 14.98 -19.85 3.32
N SER A 44 15.57 -18.85 3.99
CA SER A 44 15.73 -17.44 3.63
C SER A 44 14.48 -16.61 3.34
N LEU A 45 14.55 -15.37 3.85
CA LEU A 45 13.97 -14.19 3.23
C LEU A 45 14.17 -14.24 1.71
N ILE A 46 13.09 -14.44 0.95
CA ILE A 46 13.03 -14.12 -0.47
C ILE A 46 12.43 -12.72 -0.52
N THR A 47 13.30 -11.72 -0.38
CA THR A 47 12.92 -10.30 -0.39
C THR A 47 13.31 -9.75 -1.76
N ILE A 48 12.33 -9.26 -2.53
CA ILE A 48 12.51 -8.47 -3.78
C ILE A 48 13.16 -9.20 -4.99
N GLN A 49 13.96 -10.26 -4.78
CA GLN A 49 14.93 -10.84 -5.72
C GLN A 49 14.42 -11.57 -6.99
N GLN A 50 13.12 -11.58 -7.36
CA GLN A 50 12.65 -12.49 -8.43
C GLN A 50 11.74 -11.98 -9.56
N ILE A 51 11.30 -10.72 -9.58
CA ILE A 51 10.69 -10.15 -10.80
C ILE A 51 11.13 -8.70 -11.03
N GLN A 52 12.34 -8.52 -11.56
CA GLN A 52 12.69 -7.27 -12.22
C GLN A 52 13.63 -7.53 -13.40
N LYS A 53 13.03 -7.88 -14.53
CA LYS A 53 13.71 -7.92 -15.81
C LYS A 53 13.51 -6.58 -16.48
N GLU A 54 14.58 -5.78 -16.56
CA GLU A 54 14.63 -4.46 -17.22
C GLU A 54 13.89 -3.34 -16.45
N SER A 55 14.45 -2.86 -15.32
CA SER A 55 13.87 -1.72 -14.59
C SER A 55 14.14 -0.39 -15.30
N ASN A 56 13.12 0.12 -15.99
CA ASN A 56 13.06 1.52 -16.42
C ASN A 56 12.36 2.40 -15.35
N SER A 57 12.54 2.12 -14.05
CA SER A 57 11.79 2.80 -12.97
C SER A 57 12.61 3.88 -12.24
N SER A 58 11.91 4.82 -11.58
CA SER A 58 12.48 5.75 -10.61
C SER A 58 12.93 5.03 -9.34
N SER A 59 13.54 5.78 -8.42
CA SER A 59 13.68 5.35 -7.03
C SER A 59 12.34 5.11 -6.37
N ILE A 60 12.36 4.29 -5.32
CA ILE A 60 11.25 4.12 -4.38
C ILE A 60 11.32 5.23 -3.33
N LEU A 61 10.30 6.08 -3.27
CA LEU A 61 10.24 7.27 -2.42
C LEU A 61 9.21 7.10 -1.31
N TRP A 62 9.57 7.49 -0.08
CA TRP A 62 8.60 7.64 1.00
C TRP A 62 7.67 8.83 0.75
N VAL A 63 6.39 8.69 1.13
CA VAL A 63 5.38 9.74 0.98
C VAL A 63 5.10 10.43 2.32
N GLU A 64 5.47 11.70 2.46
CA GLU A 64 5.07 12.54 3.61
C GLU A 64 3.62 13.05 3.39
N PRO A 65 2.62 12.71 4.24
CA PRO A 65 1.24 13.16 4.06
C PRO A 65 1.13 14.69 4.26
N ARG A 66 1.02 15.46 3.17
CA ARG A 66 0.92 16.92 3.20
C ARG A 66 0.40 17.51 1.88
N ILE A 67 0.02 18.78 1.91
CA ILE A 67 -0.17 19.61 0.71
C ILE A 67 1.06 20.53 0.58
N ARG A 68 1.77 20.48 -0.57
CA ARG A 68 2.93 21.37 -0.82
C ARG A 68 2.47 22.82 -1.09
N ASP A 69 3.27 23.81 -0.70
CA ASP A 69 2.99 25.25 -0.92
C ASP A 69 2.84 25.62 -2.42
N ASP A 70 3.51 24.87 -3.31
CA ASP A 70 3.46 25.01 -4.76
C ASP A 70 2.60 23.94 -5.44
N TYR A 71 1.81 23.17 -4.68
CA TYR A 71 0.94 22.14 -5.24
C TYR A 71 -0.12 22.74 -6.16
N ALA A 72 -0.12 22.28 -7.41
CA ALA A 72 -1.03 22.72 -8.47
C ALA A 72 -1.61 21.49 -9.16
N PRO A 73 -2.70 20.90 -8.64
CA PRO A 73 -3.36 19.77 -9.28
C PRO A 73 -3.92 20.18 -10.64
N SER A 74 -3.98 19.21 -11.57
CA SER A 74 -4.61 19.38 -12.87
C SER A 74 -6.05 19.89 -12.74
N GLU A 75 -6.40 20.92 -13.51
CA GLU A 75 -7.78 21.40 -13.59
C GLU A 75 -8.59 20.38 -14.39
N VAL A 76 -9.46 19.62 -13.72
CA VAL A 76 -10.32 18.63 -14.37
C VAL A 76 -11.56 19.34 -14.90
N ILE A 77 -11.50 19.71 -16.18
CA ILE A 77 -12.56 20.39 -16.94
C ILE A 77 -13.30 19.42 -17.86
N GLU A 78 -13.82 18.30 -17.34
CA GLU A 78 -14.77 17.52 -18.13
C GLU A 78 -15.85 16.80 -17.30
N ALA A 79 -16.91 16.41 -18.01
CA ALA A 79 -18.21 16.08 -17.44
C ALA A 79 -18.26 14.67 -16.85
N GLU A 80 -19.09 14.49 -15.82
CA GLU A 80 -19.49 13.21 -15.21
C GLU A 80 -20.12 12.19 -16.19
N GLY A 81 -20.19 12.49 -17.49
CA GLY A 81 -20.88 11.69 -18.50
C GLY A 81 -20.05 10.60 -19.19
N SER A 82 -18.78 10.40 -18.80
CA SER A 82 -17.95 9.24 -19.22
C SER A 82 -17.80 8.17 -18.13
N ILE A 83 -18.17 8.47 -16.89
CA ILE A 83 -18.19 7.51 -15.78
C ILE A 83 -19.61 6.97 -15.68
N GLU A 84 -19.83 5.71 -16.07
CA GLU A 84 -21.15 5.07 -15.99
C GLU A 84 -21.42 4.52 -14.57
N ASP A 85 -20.37 4.08 -13.87
CA ASP A 85 -20.40 3.68 -12.45
C ASP A 85 -19.10 4.13 -11.77
N TRP A 86 -19.13 4.62 -10.52
CA TRP A 86 -17.89 5.11 -9.87
C TRP A 86 -16.86 3.99 -9.61
N CYS A 87 -17.32 2.81 -9.21
CA CYS A 87 -16.51 1.69 -8.75
C CYS A 87 -16.78 0.42 -9.57
N GLY A 88 -15.70 -0.25 -10.00
CA GLY A 88 -15.72 -1.54 -10.71
C GLY A 88 -15.68 -2.77 -9.79
N THR A 89 -15.35 -2.60 -8.50
CA THR A 89 -15.11 -3.70 -7.53
C THR A 89 -16.24 -4.72 -7.50
N MET A 90 -17.49 -4.26 -7.46
CA MET A 90 -18.64 -5.17 -7.38
C MET A 90 -18.91 -5.93 -8.68
N ALA A 91 -18.76 -5.28 -9.85
CA ALA A 91 -18.92 -5.95 -11.14
C ALA A 91 -17.84 -7.04 -11.33
N TRP A 92 -16.59 -6.72 -10.97
CA TRP A 92 -15.48 -7.66 -10.99
C TRP A 92 -15.71 -8.83 -10.03
N TRP A 93 -16.08 -8.55 -8.78
CA TRP A 93 -16.36 -9.57 -7.75
C TRP A 93 -17.50 -10.52 -8.15
N GLU A 94 -18.62 -9.99 -8.67
CA GLU A 94 -19.72 -10.79 -9.23
C GLU A 94 -19.27 -11.65 -10.43
N SER A 95 -18.33 -11.17 -11.25
CA SER A 95 -17.83 -11.91 -12.43
C SER A 95 -17.05 -13.18 -12.06
N GLN A 96 -16.28 -13.14 -10.97
CA GLN A 96 -15.46 -14.26 -10.51
C GLN A 96 -16.24 -15.25 -9.64
N ASN A 97 -17.32 -14.79 -9.00
CA ASN A 97 -18.02 -15.55 -7.97
C ASN A 97 -19.51 -15.79 -8.28
N SER A 98 -19.80 -16.91 -8.96
CA SER A 98 -21.19 -17.34 -9.18
C SER A 98 -21.93 -17.63 -7.86
N ASP A 99 -23.16 -17.13 -7.75
CA ASP A 99 -24.11 -17.21 -6.62
C ASP A 99 -24.05 -16.07 -5.56
N GLN A 100 -23.21 -15.05 -5.75
CA GLN A 100 -22.93 -14.03 -4.71
C GLN A 100 -23.88 -12.81 -4.60
N ARG A 101 -25.15 -12.95 -5.02
CA ARG A 101 -26.22 -12.00 -4.61
C ARG A 101 -26.84 -12.39 -3.26
N SER A 102 -25.99 -12.84 -2.34
CA SER A 102 -26.32 -13.34 -1.02
C SER A 102 -25.86 -12.37 0.08
N CYS A 103 -26.11 -12.76 1.33
CA CYS A 103 -25.77 -12.05 2.55
C CYS A 103 -24.97 -13.02 3.44
N ASP A 104 -24.22 -13.91 2.81
CA ASP A 104 -23.36 -14.86 3.50
C ASP A 104 -22.17 -14.12 4.12
N PHE A 105 -21.79 -14.53 5.32
CA PHE A 105 -20.61 -13.98 5.98
C PHE A 105 -19.35 -14.57 5.33
N HIS A 106 -18.45 -13.71 4.86
CA HIS A 106 -17.18 -14.10 4.26
C HIS A 106 -16.09 -14.34 5.32
N GLY A 107 -16.28 -13.81 6.52
CA GLY A 107 -15.38 -14.02 7.65
C GLY A 107 -16.06 -13.82 9.00
N ILE A 108 -15.34 -14.13 10.08
CA ILE A 108 -15.87 -13.97 11.45
C ILE A 108 -16.17 -12.49 11.78
N THR A 109 -15.49 -11.56 11.11
CA THR A 109 -15.74 -10.11 11.21
C THR A 109 -17.13 -9.68 10.76
N ASP A 110 -17.78 -10.42 9.86
CA ASP A 110 -19.13 -10.08 9.39
C ASP A 110 -20.22 -10.46 10.41
N ASP A 111 -19.92 -11.28 11.43
CA ASP A 111 -20.83 -11.50 12.55
C ASP A 111 -20.95 -10.20 13.36
N PRO A 112 -22.16 -9.62 13.53
CA PRO A 112 -22.34 -8.35 14.23
C PRO A 112 -21.82 -8.38 15.68
N THR A 113 -21.86 -9.54 16.33
CA THR A 113 -21.33 -9.71 17.70
C THR A 113 -19.80 -9.68 17.79
N VAL A 114 -19.13 -9.75 16.64
CA VAL A 114 -17.66 -9.66 16.49
C VAL A 114 -17.29 -8.31 15.88
N ARG A 115 -17.93 -7.91 14.77
CA ARG A 115 -17.81 -6.56 14.15
C ARG A 115 -17.87 -5.45 15.19
N ASP A 116 -18.88 -5.48 16.05
CA ASP A 116 -19.13 -4.41 17.03
C ASP A 116 -18.07 -4.37 18.15
N THR A 117 -17.25 -5.43 18.30
CA THR A 117 -16.10 -5.42 19.23
C THR A 117 -14.85 -4.75 18.65
N PHE A 118 -14.83 -4.53 17.33
CA PHE A 118 -13.76 -3.82 16.62
C PHE A 118 -14.05 -2.34 16.40
N ILE A 119 -15.25 -1.85 16.77
CA ILE A 119 -15.58 -0.42 16.68
C ILE A 119 -14.60 0.38 17.55
N PRO A 120 -13.85 1.34 16.97
CA PRO A 120 -12.83 2.06 17.71
C PRO A 120 -13.43 3.00 18.77
N ASP A 121 -12.80 3.06 19.94
CA ASP A 121 -13.11 4.04 20.99
C ASP A 121 -11.93 5.00 21.25
N ALA A 122 -12.07 5.88 22.25
CA ALA A 122 -11.07 6.88 22.60
C ALA A 122 -9.70 6.30 23.05
N ASN A 123 -9.64 5.01 23.38
CA ASN A 123 -8.46 4.27 23.80
C ASN A 123 -7.93 3.32 22.70
N THR A 124 -8.65 3.16 21.58
CA THR A 124 -8.18 2.34 20.46
C THR A 124 -6.95 2.98 19.83
N GLU A 125 -5.85 2.21 19.78
CA GLU A 125 -4.62 2.57 19.12
C GLU A 125 -4.82 2.64 17.59
N ILE A 126 -4.06 3.51 16.93
CA ILE A 126 -4.16 3.71 15.48
C ILE A 126 -3.52 2.52 14.76
N LYS A 127 -4.25 1.91 13.82
CA LYS A 127 -3.71 0.92 12.90
C LYS A 127 -2.99 1.60 11.75
N TYR A 128 -1.69 1.38 11.65
CA TYR A 128 -0.88 1.85 10.53
C TYR A 128 -0.80 0.77 9.45
N LEU A 129 -1.26 1.07 8.23
CA LEU A 129 -1.29 0.15 7.09
C LEU A 129 -0.33 0.62 5.98
N ARG A 130 0.45 -0.31 5.42
CA ARG A 130 1.35 -0.02 4.30
C ARG A 130 0.61 0.00 2.96
N LEU A 131 0.80 1.08 2.22
CA LEU A 131 0.45 1.19 0.80
C LEU A 131 1.74 1.21 -0.03
N PHE A 132 1.67 0.72 -1.27
CA PHE A 132 2.66 1.02 -2.29
C PHE A 132 1.95 1.55 -3.52
N ILE A 133 2.40 2.69 -4.04
CA ILE A 133 1.68 3.47 -5.06
C ILE A 133 2.52 3.50 -6.32
N HIS A 134 1.94 3.00 -7.41
CA HIS A 134 2.56 2.86 -8.73
C HIS A 134 1.99 3.92 -9.67
N ALA A 135 2.87 4.70 -10.28
CA ALA A 135 2.55 5.58 -11.40
C ALA A 135 3.36 5.20 -12.64
N PHE A 136 2.92 5.68 -13.80
CA PHE A 136 3.51 5.32 -15.09
C PHE A 136 3.91 6.56 -15.88
N ALA A 137 5.07 6.54 -16.52
CA ALA A 137 5.60 7.62 -17.36
C ALA A 137 5.87 7.11 -18.77
N ASP A 138 6.14 8.03 -19.70
CA ASP A 138 6.60 7.62 -21.03
C ASP A 138 7.98 6.94 -20.92
N ASP A 139 8.39 6.18 -21.95
CA ASP A 139 9.64 5.42 -21.94
C ASP A 139 10.91 6.26 -21.68
N SER A 140 10.82 7.60 -21.80
CA SER A 140 11.88 8.56 -21.52
C SER A 140 11.87 9.08 -20.07
N GLY A 141 10.94 8.62 -19.24
CA GLY A 141 10.73 9.08 -17.86
C GLY A 141 10.10 10.45 -17.74
N LEU A 142 9.38 10.89 -18.76
CA LEU A 142 8.65 12.16 -18.76
C LEU A 142 7.14 11.92 -18.69
N ASN A 143 6.40 12.98 -18.35
CA ASN A 143 4.93 12.99 -18.34
C ASN A 143 4.29 11.85 -17.52
N PRO A 144 4.62 11.69 -16.22
CA PRO A 144 4.04 10.65 -15.39
C PRO A 144 2.53 10.86 -15.19
N THR A 145 1.78 9.76 -14.97
CA THR A 145 0.33 9.78 -14.71
C THR A 145 -0.02 10.63 -13.49
N ILE A 146 0.80 10.55 -12.44
CA ILE A 146 0.76 11.42 -11.25
C ILE A 146 2.19 11.71 -10.75
N THR A 147 2.35 12.77 -9.95
CA THR A 147 3.62 13.14 -9.32
C THR A 147 3.65 12.79 -7.83
N LEU A 148 4.85 12.80 -7.21
CA LEU A 148 4.96 12.65 -5.75
C LEU A 148 4.09 13.67 -5.00
N ALA A 149 3.94 14.90 -5.51
CA ALA A 149 3.10 15.91 -4.87
C ALA A 149 1.60 15.53 -4.87
N ASP A 150 1.12 14.84 -5.91
CA ASP A 150 -0.24 14.30 -5.95
C ASP A 150 -0.41 13.15 -4.95
N VAL A 151 0.62 12.32 -4.78
CA VAL A 151 0.60 11.19 -3.83
C VAL A 151 0.63 11.66 -2.38
N GLU A 152 1.48 12.65 -2.06
CA GLU A 152 1.50 13.30 -0.74
C GLU A 152 0.14 13.90 -0.38
N ALA A 153 -0.51 14.51 -1.36
CA ALA A 153 -1.78 15.20 -1.19
C ALA A 153 -2.99 14.22 -1.11
N GLN A 154 -2.95 13.12 -1.86
CA GLN A 154 -3.90 12.02 -1.69
C GLN A 154 -3.74 11.34 -0.32
N LEU A 155 -2.49 11.08 0.10
CA LEU A 155 -2.21 10.44 1.39
C LEU A 155 -2.58 11.35 2.57
N TYR A 156 -2.38 12.66 2.44
CA TYR A 156 -2.92 13.65 3.38
C TYR A 156 -4.43 13.50 3.53
N THR A 157 -5.17 13.50 2.40
CA THR A 157 -6.62 13.35 2.38
C THR A 157 -7.07 12.01 2.99
N LEU A 158 -6.40 10.90 2.65
CA LEU A 158 -6.69 9.59 3.23
C LEU A 158 -6.48 9.58 4.75
N ASN A 159 -5.38 10.14 5.25
CA ASN A 159 -5.09 10.15 6.68
C ASN A 159 -5.97 11.16 7.45
N GLU A 160 -6.39 12.27 6.84
CA GLU A 160 -7.39 13.17 7.44
C GLU A 160 -8.71 12.42 7.69
N ILE A 161 -9.21 11.68 6.70
CA ILE A 161 -10.46 10.92 6.81
C ILE A 161 -10.31 9.71 7.75
N TYR A 162 -9.33 8.84 7.53
CA TYR A 162 -9.26 7.55 8.24
C TYR A 162 -8.76 7.66 9.69
N SER A 163 -8.00 8.71 10.06
CA SER A 163 -7.50 8.87 11.43
C SER A 163 -8.62 9.05 12.47
N VAL A 164 -9.75 9.65 12.06
CA VAL A 164 -10.99 9.73 12.86
C VAL A 164 -11.46 8.33 13.25
N TYR A 165 -11.32 7.38 12.33
CA TYR A 165 -11.66 5.96 12.46
C TYR A 165 -10.49 5.10 12.95
N LYS A 166 -9.41 5.68 13.50
CA LYS A 166 -8.22 4.97 14.01
C LYS A 166 -7.48 4.09 12.99
N ILE A 167 -7.51 4.48 11.72
CA ILE A 167 -6.68 3.88 10.67
C ILE A 167 -5.83 5.00 10.06
N GLU A 168 -4.54 4.77 9.85
CA GLU A 168 -3.66 5.67 9.11
C GLU A 168 -2.86 4.85 8.11
N PHE A 169 -2.57 5.45 6.96
CA PHE A 169 -1.80 4.85 5.89
C PHE A 169 -0.39 5.43 5.83
N GLN A 170 0.56 4.55 5.56
CA GLN A 170 1.95 4.89 5.29
C GLN A 170 2.28 4.39 3.88
N ALA A 171 2.65 5.30 2.98
CA ALA A 171 2.81 4.95 1.57
C ALA A 171 4.24 5.10 1.08
N TRP A 172 4.56 4.21 0.16
CA TRP A 172 5.71 4.29 -0.74
C TRP A 172 5.23 4.61 -2.14
N PHE A 173 6.08 5.24 -2.94
CA PHE A 173 5.77 5.67 -4.29
C PHE A 173 6.90 5.34 -5.27
N GLN A 174 6.55 4.86 -6.46
CA GLN A 174 7.48 4.67 -7.56
C GLN A 174 6.81 5.01 -8.90
N ILE A 175 7.60 5.58 -9.82
CA ILE A 175 7.22 5.83 -11.20
C ILE A 175 7.90 4.79 -12.09
N HIS A 176 7.15 4.11 -12.94
CA HIS A 176 7.64 3.15 -13.91
C HIS A 176 7.60 3.79 -15.30
N ASN A 177 8.73 3.90 -16.00
CA ASN A 177 8.76 4.44 -17.37
C ASN A 177 8.34 3.35 -18.37
N ASP A 178 7.04 3.10 -18.42
CA ASP A 178 6.39 2.16 -19.32
C ASP A 178 5.15 2.83 -19.93
N THR A 179 5.28 3.28 -21.18
CA THR A 179 4.20 4.00 -21.86
C THR A 179 2.96 3.14 -22.10
N GLN A 180 3.08 1.80 -22.03
CA GLN A 180 1.94 0.88 -22.17
C GLN A 180 0.91 1.10 -21.06
N TYR A 181 1.37 1.25 -19.81
CA TYR A 181 0.48 1.32 -18.64
C TYR A 181 0.19 2.75 -18.16
N GLN A 182 0.56 3.77 -18.95
CA GLN A 182 0.03 5.13 -18.77
C GLN A 182 -1.47 5.23 -19.07
N TYR A 183 -1.99 4.29 -19.86
CA TYR A 183 -3.39 4.06 -20.16
C TYR A 183 -3.72 2.60 -19.85
N MET A 184 -4.91 2.29 -19.34
CA MET A 184 -5.25 0.92 -18.96
C MET A 184 -6.70 0.53 -19.29
N THR A 185 -6.82 -0.60 -20.00
CA THR A 185 -8.09 -1.25 -20.28
C THR A 185 -8.45 -2.30 -19.22
N GLU A 186 -9.74 -2.67 -19.16
CA GLU A 186 -10.23 -3.77 -18.32
C GLU A 186 -9.48 -5.10 -18.57
N ASP A 187 -9.23 -5.44 -19.84
CA ASP A 187 -8.53 -6.68 -20.22
C ASP A 187 -7.07 -6.69 -19.73
N GLU A 188 -6.38 -5.54 -19.74
CA GLU A 188 -4.99 -5.41 -19.26
C GLU A 188 -4.90 -5.45 -17.73
N TRP A 189 -5.85 -4.85 -17.01
CA TRP A 189 -5.92 -4.96 -15.56
C TRP A 189 -6.23 -6.39 -15.10
N ASN A 190 -7.13 -7.07 -15.80
CA ASN A 190 -7.55 -8.44 -15.51
C ASN A 190 -6.53 -9.51 -15.97
N SER A 191 -5.60 -9.20 -16.88
CA SER A 191 -4.49 -10.11 -17.23
C SER A 191 -3.47 -10.25 -16.10
N ALA A 192 -3.43 -9.25 -15.20
CA ALA A 192 -2.43 -9.05 -14.15
C ALA A 192 -0.97 -8.91 -14.62
N GLU A 193 -0.68 -8.78 -15.92
CA GLU A 193 0.69 -8.63 -16.43
C GLU A 193 1.39 -7.40 -15.83
N VAL A 194 0.67 -6.29 -15.64
CA VAL A 194 1.16 -5.09 -14.94
C VAL A 194 1.50 -5.36 -13.46
N LYS A 195 0.70 -6.20 -12.79
CA LYS A 195 0.87 -6.53 -11.37
C LYS A 195 2.04 -7.50 -11.20
N GLU A 196 2.13 -8.53 -12.05
CA GLU A 196 3.28 -9.44 -12.11
C GLU A 196 4.59 -8.70 -12.34
N THR A 197 4.57 -7.61 -13.11
CA THR A 197 5.77 -6.82 -13.41
C THR A 197 6.17 -5.86 -12.29
N TYR A 198 5.20 -5.21 -11.62
CA TYR A 198 5.47 -4.06 -10.75
C TYR A 198 5.05 -4.18 -9.28
N ALA A 199 4.14 -5.08 -8.91
CA ALA A 199 3.64 -5.19 -7.54
C ALA A 199 4.79 -5.38 -6.54
N GLN A 200 4.78 -4.60 -5.45
CA GLN A 200 5.53 -4.99 -4.26
C GLN A 200 4.80 -6.13 -3.56
N ASP A 201 5.53 -6.88 -2.72
CA ASP A 201 5.01 -8.08 -2.05
C ASP A 201 3.62 -7.82 -1.43
N PRO A 202 2.53 -8.39 -2.01
CA PRO A 202 1.17 -8.12 -1.57
C PRO A 202 0.88 -8.60 -0.15
N THR A 203 1.78 -9.39 0.46
CA THR A 203 1.68 -9.76 1.87
C THR A 203 2.20 -8.69 2.83
N TYR A 204 2.88 -7.65 2.33
CA TYR A 204 3.38 -6.51 3.11
C TYR A 204 2.82 -5.15 2.67
N TYR A 205 2.31 -5.03 1.44
CA TYR A 205 1.82 -3.77 0.88
C TYR A 205 0.46 -3.97 0.20
N HIS A 206 -0.48 -3.04 0.43
CA HIS A 206 -1.60 -2.88 -0.49
C HIS A 206 -1.14 -2.05 -1.69
N ASN A 207 -1.01 -2.69 -2.85
CA ASN A 207 -0.56 -2.04 -4.08
C ASN A 207 -1.69 -1.22 -4.71
N ILE A 208 -1.42 0.04 -5.04
CA ILE A 208 -2.34 0.98 -5.70
C ILE A 208 -1.72 1.44 -7.02
N TYR A 209 -2.45 1.30 -8.12
CA TYR A 209 -2.02 1.67 -9.46
C TYR A 209 -2.78 2.92 -9.92
N VAL A 210 -2.08 3.92 -10.45
CA VAL A 210 -2.70 5.18 -10.90
C VAL A 210 -2.34 5.47 -12.36
N THR A 211 -3.36 5.46 -13.21
CA THR A 211 -3.25 5.43 -14.68
C THR A 211 -4.47 6.10 -15.34
N ASP A 212 -4.39 6.46 -16.62
CA ASP A 212 -5.55 6.91 -17.42
C ASP A 212 -6.45 5.69 -17.69
N LEU A 213 -7.70 5.67 -17.23
CA LEU A 213 -8.58 4.54 -17.49
C LEU A 213 -9.30 4.66 -18.83
N ASP A 214 -9.49 3.54 -19.52
CA ASP A 214 -10.29 3.50 -20.75
C ASP A 214 -11.72 4.00 -20.49
N PRO A 215 -12.20 5.06 -21.17
CA PRO A 215 -13.58 5.55 -21.00
C PRO A 215 -14.66 4.52 -21.32
N ASP A 216 -14.38 3.51 -22.17
CA ASP A 216 -15.30 2.41 -22.45
C ASP A 216 -15.36 1.38 -21.29
N TRP A 217 -14.40 1.41 -20.33
CA TRP A 217 -14.49 0.67 -19.06
C TRP A 217 -15.46 1.35 -18.08
N GLY A 218 -15.59 2.68 -18.16
CA GLY A 218 -16.66 3.44 -17.52
C GLY A 218 -16.57 3.58 -15.99
N ILE A 219 -15.42 3.26 -15.38
CA ILE A 219 -15.17 3.32 -13.92
C ILE A 219 -14.15 4.39 -13.54
N ALA A 220 -14.16 4.82 -12.27
CA ALA A 220 -13.12 5.69 -11.70
C ALA A 220 -12.09 4.93 -10.84
N GLY A 221 -12.45 3.75 -10.33
CA GLY A 221 -11.57 2.89 -9.55
C GLY A 221 -12.11 1.46 -9.38
N GLN A 222 -11.24 0.56 -8.95
CA GLN A 222 -11.58 -0.81 -8.58
C GLN A 222 -10.58 -1.34 -7.54
N SER A 223 -11.04 -2.19 -6.65
CA SER A 223 -10.30 -2.78 -5.54
C SER A 223 -10.49 -4.30 -5.47
N THR A 224 -9.89 -4.93 -4.45
CA THR A 224 -10.08 -6.35 -4.12
C THR A 224 -10.46 -6.48 -2.65
N PHE A 225 -11.51 -7.27 -2.37
CA PHE A 225 -12.00 -7.48 -1.00
C PHE A 225 -11.03 -8.32 -0.16
N PRO A 226 -10.96 -8.13 1.18
CA PRO A 226 -9.99 -8.81 2.05
C PRO A 226 -10.27 -10.32 2.21
N TRP A 227 -11.47 -10.79 1.85
CA TRP A 227 -11.82 -12.21 1.82
C TRP A 227 -11.61 -12.87 0.46
N ASP A 228 -11.24 -12.12 -0.57
CA ASP A 228 -10.84 -12.70 -1.84
C ASP A 228 -9.56 -13.54 -1.64
N SER A 229 -9.49 -14.70 -2.28
CA SER A 229 -8.27 -15.50 -2.33
C SER A 229 -7.09 -14.76 -2.97
N ASP A 230 -7.36 -13.79 -3.82
CA ASP A 230 -6.36 -13.00 -4.53
C ASP A 230 -5.95 -11.70 -3.84
N ALA A 231 -6.60 -11.32 -2.72
CA ALA A 231 -6.34 -10.07 -1.99
C ALA A 231 -4.88 -9.89 -1.53
N LEU A 232 -4.18 -11.00 -1.27
CA LEU A 232 -2.76 -11.06 -0.85
C LEU A 232 -1.91 -11.82 -1.87
N THR A 233 -2.37 -11.90 -3.12
CA THR A 233 -1.59 -12.42 -4.26
C THR A 233 -1.28 -11.26 -5.21
N VAL A 234 -0.52 -11.57 -6.27
CA VAL A 234 -0.22 -10.62 -7.34
C VAL A 234 -1.45 -10.17 -8.13
N PHE A 235 -2.62 -10.80 -7.94
CA PHE A 235 -3.86 -10.42 -8.61
C PHE A 235 -4.66 -9.36 -7.83
N GLY A 236 -4.39 -9.17 -6.53
CA GLY A 236 -5.04 -8.16 -5.68
C GLY A 236 -4.53 -6.73 -5.89
N GLY A 237 -5.07 -5.81 -5.09
CA GLY A 237 -4.71 -4.39 -5.06
C GLY A 237 -5.85 -3.46 -5.48
N THR A 238 -5.53 -2.19 -5.70
CA THR A 238 -6.47 -1.15 -6.16
C THR A 238 -5.95 -0.47 -7.42
N ILE A 239 -6.85 -0.09 -8.32
CA ILE A 239 -6.59 0.82 -9.43
C ILE A 239 -7.46 2.07 -9.27
N VAL A 240 -6.91 3.25 -9.57
CA VAL A 240 -7.61 4.54 -9.55
C VAL A 240 -7.27 5.32 -10.80
N ASP A 241 -8.26 5.97 -11.40
CA ASP A 241 -8.03 6.91 -12.50
C ASP A 241 -7.17 8.10 -12.07
N LYS A 242 -6.18 8.48 -12.90
CA LYS A 242 -5.25 9.57 -12.60
C LYS A 242 -5.95 10.92 -12.37
N ASP A 243 -7.06 11.18 -13.05
CA ASP A 243 -7.82 12.43 -12.91
C ASP A 243 -8.79 12.35 -11.70
N ARG A 244 -8.69 11.29 -10.88
CA ARG A 244 -9.41 11.08 -9.61
C ARG A 244 -8.47 10.80 -8.43
N PHE A 245 -7.18 11.04 -8.60
CA PHE A 245 -6.16 10.89 -7.55
C PHE A 245 -5.52 12.25 -7.19
N GLY A 246 -5.09 12.42 -5.95
CA GLY A 246 -4.48 13.67 -5.45
C GLY A 246 -5.51 14.71 -4.99
N GLY A 247 -5.24 15.99 -5.23
CA GLY A 247 -6.09 17.10 -4.77
C GLY A 247 -5.77 17.54 -3.32
N PRO A 248 -6.44 18.57 -2.80
CA PRO A 248 -7.71 19.12 -3.26
C PRO A 248 -7.56 20.04 -4.49
N ARG A 249 -8.52 19.94 -5.41
CA ARG A 249 -8.51 20.55 -6.75
C ARG A 249 -9.58 21.62 -6.94
N THR A 250 -9.59 22.27 -8.10
CA THR A 250 -10.80 22.95 -8.60
C THR A 250 -11.63 21.96 -9.41
N PHE A 251 -12.90 21.77 -9.04
CA PHE A 251 -13.83 20.85 -9.68
C PHE A 251 -15.19 21.52 -9.87
N ASN A 252 -15.74 21.50 -11.09
CA ASN A 252 -17.01 22.14 -11.45
C ASN A 252 -17.14 23.62 -11.00
N GLY A 253 -16.02 24.36 -10.98
CA GLY A 253 -15.95 25.76 -10.54
C GLY A 253 -15.91 25.98 -9.01
N THR A 254 -15.93 24.90 -8.23
CA THR A 254 -15.69 24.91 -6.78
C THR A 254 -14.21 24.64 -6.53
N ALA A 255 -13.55 25.51 -5.76
CA ALA A 255 -12.15 25.33 -5.37
C ALA A 255 -12.03 24.47 -4.10
N ASN A 256 -10.87 23.83 -3.93
CA ASN A 256 -10.51 22.99 -2.79
C ASN A 256 -11.42 21.76 -2.57
N VAL A 257 -11.79 21.08 -3.65
CA VAL A 257 -12.55 19.81 -3.61
C VAL A 257 -11.56 18.64 -3.53
N THR A 258 -11.65 17.83 -2.48
CA THR A 258 -10.87 16.61 -2.28
C THR A 258 -11.33 15.48 -3.22
N ASN A 259 -10.43 14.55 -3.55
CA ASN A 259 -10.77 13.32 -4.28
C ASN A 259 -10.98 12.17 -3.30
N HIS A 260 -12.12 11.47 -3.43
CA HIS A 260 -12.45 10.35 -2.53
C HIS A 260 -12.62 9.00 -3.22
N VAL A 261 -12.29 8.86 -4.51
CA VAL A 261 -12.27 7.55 -5.19
C VAL A 261 -11.28 6.59 -4.50
N ALA A 262 -10.06 7.05 -4.18
CA ALA A 262 -9.12 6.25 -3.39
C ALA A 262 -9.64 5.94 -1.96
N THR A 263 -10.47 6.81 -1.38
CA THR A 263 -11.13 6.57 -0.07
C THR A 263 -12.19 5.46 -0.21
N HIS A 264 -12.97 5.46 -1.29
CA HIS A 264 -13.97 4.46 -1.61
C HIS A 264 -13.34 3.07 -1.85
N GLU A 265 -12.34 2.99 -2.73
CA GLU A 265 -11.70 1.72 -3.08
C GLU A 265 -10.89 1.11 -1.92
N LEU A 266 -10.30 1.94 -1.04
CA LEU A 266 -9.70 1.46 0.21
C LEU A 266 -10.76 1.03 1.24
N GLY A 267 -11.97 1.58 1.18
CA GLY A 267 -13.12 1.04 1.90
C GLY A 267 -13.43 -0.41 1.50
N HIS A 268 -13.44 -0.71 0.20
CA HIS A 268 -13.56 -2.09 -0.29
C HIS A 268 -12.38 -2.98 0.10
N ALA A 269 -11.14 -2.49 0.02
CA ALA A 269 -9.96 -3.24 0.50
C ALA A 269 -10.08 -3.57 1.99
N LEU A 270 -10.65 -2.67 2.79
CA LEU A 270 -10.94 -2.89 4.21
C LEU A 270 -12.24 -3.67 4.46
N GLY A 271 -12.90 -4.19 3.42
CA GLY A 271 -14.04 -5.09 3.54
C GLY A 271 -15.38 -4.40 3.75
N LEU A 272 -15.56 -3.17 3.26
CA LEU A 272 -16.85 -2.47 3.24
C LEU A 272 -17.58 -2.73 1.92
N TRP A 273 -18.89 -3.02 1.99
CA TRP A 273 -19.76 -3.05 0.82
C TRP A 273 -20.26 -1.63 0.47
N HIS A 274 -20.85 -1.46 -0.72
CA HIS A 274 -21.60 -0.25 -1.05
C HIS A 274 -22.82 -0.06 -0.12
N THR A 275 -23.17 1.19 0.21
CA THR A 275 -24.39 1.48 1.02
C THR A 275 -25.71 1.10 0.33
N PHE A 276 -25.64 0.80 -0.97
CA PHE A 276 -26.77 0.30 -1.77
C PHE A 276 -26.70 -1.19 -2.09
N HIS A 277 -25.75 -1.93 -1.49
CA HIS A 277 -25.54 -3.36 -1.74
C HIS A 277 -26.84 -4.15 -1.54
N GLY A 278 -27.48 -3.97 -0.37
CA GLY A 278 -28.74 -4.62 0.01
C GLY A 278 -29.97 -4.27 -0.82
N VAL A 279 -29.85 -3.35 -1.78
CA VAL A 279 -30.97 -2.95 -2.66
C VAL A 279 -30.69 -3.28 -4.12
N THR A 280 -29.48 -3.00 -4.60
CA THR A 280 -29.13 -3.01 -6.03
C THR A 280 -28.25 -4.20 -6.43
N GLU A 281 -27.45 -4.70 -5.49
CA GLU A 281 -26.42 -5.71 -5.74
C GLU A 281 -26.83 -7.11 -5.25
N VAL A 282 -27.79 -7.18 -4.34
CA VAL A 282 -28.48 -8.44 -4.00
C VAL A 282 -29.62 -8.76 -4.98
N THR A 283 -30.34 -9.86 -4.74
CA THR A 283 -31.59 -10.16 -5.45
C THR A 283 -32.70 -9.21 -4.98
N VAL A 284 -33.30 -8.46 -5.91
CA VAL A 284 -34.39 -7.51 -5.62
C VAL A 284 -35.56 -8.19 -4.88
N CYS A 285 -35.90 -7.68 -3.70
CA CYS A 285 -36.89 -8.26 -2.77
C CYS A 285 -36.60 -9.72 -2.35
N GLY A 286 -35.35 -10.17 -2.44
CA GLY A 286 -34.89 -11.48 -1.97
C GLY A 286 -34.68 -11.52 -0.45
N THR A 287 -34.16 -12.64 0.05
CA THR A 287 -33.87 -12.83 1.49
C THR A 287 -32.79 -11.89 2.02
N CYS A 288 -31.88 -11.45 1.16
CA CYS A 288 -30.77 -10.54 1.51
C CYS A 288 -31.09 -9.07 1.21
N TYR A 289 -32.36 -8.75 0.93
CA TYR A 289 -32.79 -7.40 0.63
C TYR A 289 -32.90 -6.55 1.90
N GLU A 290 -32.16 -5.45 1.92
CA GLU A 290 -32.19 -4.45 2.97
C GLU A 290 -33.17 -3.34 2.57
N GLY A 291 -34.18 -3.09 3.41
CA GLY A 291 -35.23 -2.13 3.08
C GLY A 291 -35.11 -0.81 3.83
N ALA A 292 -35.89 0.18 3.40
CA ALA A 292 -35.86 1.52 3.99
C ALA A 292 -36.39 1.52 5.44
N LEU A 293 -36.26 2.65 6.12
CA LEU A 293 -36.73 2.82 7.50
C LEU A 293 -38.21 2.42 7.64
N GLY A 294 -38.47 1.35 8.41
CA GLY A 294 -39.79 0.76 8.60
C GLY A 294 -40.00 -0.60 7.92
N TYR A 295 -39.01 -1.08 7.15
CA TYR A 295 -39.03 -2.43 6.56
C TYR A 295 -39.16 -3.52 7.64
N THR A 296 -40.02 -4.50 7.37
CA THR A 296 -40.20 -5.67 8.22
C THR A 296 -39.42 -6.84 7.64
N TYR A 297 -38.37 -7.24 8.35
CA TYR A 297 -37.52 -8.39 8.02
C TYR A 297 -38.19 -9.73 8.40
N GLU A 298 -37.73 -10.82 7.77
CA GLU A 298 -38.13 -12.19 8.14
C GLU A 298 -37.47 -12.62 9.47
N LEU A 299 -37.93 -13.73 10.06
CA LEU A 299 -37.46 -14.16 11.38
C LEU A 299 -36.01 -14.64 11.36
N GLY A 300 -35.10 -13.76 11.79
CA GLY A 300 -33.66 -14.01 11.86
C GLY A 300 -32.84 -12.89 11.22
N ASP A 301 -33.48 -12.10 10.36
CA ASP A 301 -32.82 -11.09 9.53
C ASP A 301 -32.96 -9.68 10.12
N SER A 302 -32.01 -8.81 9.80
CA SER A 302 -31.97 -7.37 10.11
C SER A 302 -30.88 -6.71 9.26
N ALA A 303 -30.82 -5.37 9.23
CA ALA A 303 -29.74 -4.64 8.55
C ALA A 303 -28.32 -4.94 9.10
N ASP A 304 -28.19 -5.54 10.29
CA ASP A 304 -26.89 -6.01 10.79
C ASP A 304 -26.36 -7.26 10.06
N VAL A 305 -27.23 -7.98 9.34
CA VAL A 305 -26.94 -9.32 8.77
C VAL A 305 -27.42 -9.50 7.32
N VAL A 306 -27.99 -8.45 6.71
CA VAL A 306 -28.28 -8.37 5.26
C VAL A 306 -27.78 -7.02 4.75
N GLY A 307 -27.69 -6.87 3.42
CA GLY A 307 -27.18 -5.63 2.83
C GLY A 307 -25.69 -5.41 3.09
N ASP A 308 -25.29 -4.18 3.41
CA ASP A 308 -23.87 -3.84 3.59
C ASP A 308 -23.24 -4.39 4.90
N LEU A 309 -24.08 -5.06 5.70
CA LEU A 309 -23.79 -5.65 7.00
C LEU A 309 -23.48 -4.60 8.08
N CYS A 310 -24.08 -3.42 7.99
CA CYS A 310 -24.07 -2.36 9.00
C CYS A 310 -25.49 -1.79 9.18
N SER A 311 -26.09 -1.95 10.37
CA SER A 311 -27.43 -1.39 10.66
C SER A 311 -27.44 0.10 10.99
N ASP A 312 -26.27 0.72 11.12
CA ASP A 312 -26.11 2.17 11.31
C ASP A 312 -25.88 2.94 10.00
N THR A 313 -25.62 2.26 8.88
CA THR A 313 -25.90 2.77 7.53
C THR A 313 -27.35 2.44 7.16
N LYS A 314 -28.02 3.37 6.47
CA LYS A 314 -29.40 3.21 6.01
C LYS A 314 -29.39 2.76 4.55
N ALA A 315 -29.94 1.57 4.30
CA ALA A 315 -30.30 1.09 2.97
C ALA A 315 -30.75 2.21 2.01
N THR A 316 -30.22 2.17 0.79
CA THR A 316 -30.64 3.03 -0.32
C THR A 316 -30.53 2.29 -1.65
N SER A 317 -31.29 2.67 -2.67
CA SER A 317 -30.96 2.29 -4.05
C SER A 317 -29.67 2.97 -4.51
N LYS A 318 -28.94 2.39 -5.48
CA LYS A 318 -27.81 3.05 -6.15
C LYS A 318 -28.25 4.43 -6.62
N ASN A 319 -27.52 5.46 -6.20
CA ASN A 319 -27.91 6.86 -6.35
C ASN A 319 -26.68 7.75 -6.48
N PHE A 320 -26.67 8.57 -7.53
CA PHE A 320 -25.60 9.53 -7.84
C PHE A 320 -25.91 10.95 -7.36
N ASN A 321 -27.10 11.18 -6.79
CA ASN A 321 -27.52 12.49 -6.31
C ASN A 321 -27.20 12.68 -4.84
N CYS A 322 -26.82 13.89 -4.46
CA CYS A 322 -26.67 14.31 -3.06
C CYS A 322 -28.03 14.60 -2.38
N ALA A 323 -28.96 13.64 -2.45
CA ALA A 323 -30.31 13.68 -1.90
C ALA A 323 -30.96 12.29 -1.90
N ASP A 324 -31.92 12.05 -0.99
CA ASP A 324 -32.73 10.83 -0.93
C ASP A 324 -33.35 10.46 -2.30
N PRO A 325 -33.34 9.17 -2.71
CA PRO A 325 -34.06 8.73 -3.90
C PRO A 325 -35.58 8.91 -3.78
N ASP A 326 -36.24 9.31 -4.87
CA ASP A 326 -37.71 9.51 -4.92
C ASP A 326 -38.52 8.21 -5.15
N THR A 327 -37.85 7.07 -4.98
CA THR A 327 -38.42 5.73 -5.16
C THR A 327 -38.87 5.10 -3.82
N PHE A 328 -39.23 3.82 -3.84
CA PHE A 328 -39.71 3.09 -2.69
C PHE A 328 -39.05 1.71 -2.60
N ASP A 329 -38.98 1.17 -1.39
CA ASP A 329 -38.55 -0.21 -1.16
C ASP A 329 -39.64 -1.25 -1.55
N CYS A 330 -39.31 -2.53 -1.41
CA CYS A 330 -40.22 -3.65 -1.68
C CYS A 330 -41.49 -3.69 -0.82
N GLN A 331 -41.59 -2.89 0.26
CA GLN A 331 -42.75 -2.78 1.15
C GLN A 331 -43.50 -1.43 1.00
N ASN A 332 -43.08 -0.57 0.06
CA ASN A 332 -43.59 0.78 -0.19
C ASN A 332 -43.23 1.82 0.90
N ASN A 333 -42.14 1.60 1.64
CA ASN A 333 -41.56 2.65 2.47
C ASN A 333 -40.76 3.62 1.59
N ASN A 334 -40.64 4.88 2.02
CA ASN A 334 -39.83 5.88 1.33
C ASN A 334 -38.39 5.80 1.86
N TRP A 335 -37.41 6.09 0.99
CA TRP A 335 -36.07 6.46 1.43
C TRP A 335 -36.14 7.83 2.12
N ILE A 336 -35.58 7.94 3.34
CA ILE A 336 -35.62 9.16 4.16
C ILE A 336 -34.32 9.28 4.95
N ASN A 337 -33.60 10.38 4.74
CA ASN A 337 -32.29 10.66 5.31
C ASN A 337 -31.31 9.47 5.12
N THR A 338 -31.24 8.90 3.91
CA THR A 338 -30.22 7.90 3.58
C THR A 338 -28.83 8.54 3.62
N ASP A 339 -27.79 7.73 3.87
CA ASP A 339 -26.43 8.22 4.10
C ASP A 339 -25.73 8.55 2.76
N VAL A 340 -26.27 9.53 2.04
CA VAL A 340 -25.80 9.96 0.71
C VAL A 340 -24.39 10.58 0.73
N HIS A 341 -23.93 10.99 1.91
CA HIS A 341 -22.60 11.54 2.16
C HIS A 341 -21.55 10.45 2.44
N ASN A 342 -21.98 9.21 2.68
CA ASN A 342 -21.10 8.09 2.98
C ASN A 342 -20.18 7.76 1.79
N PHE A 343 -18.90 7.53 2.06
CA PHE A 343 -17.91 7.23 1.02
C PHE A 343 -18.27 5.99 0.19
N MET A 344 -18.93 4.98 0.77
CA MET A 344 -19.37 3.77 0.05
C MET A 344 -20.68 3.97 -0.73
N GLY A 345 -21.24 5.19 -0.75
CA GLY A 345 -22.28 5.64 -1.67
C GLY A 345 -21.70 6.30 -2.91
N TYR A 346 -22.56 6.67 -3.87
CA TYR A 346 -22.18 7.18 -5.20
C TYR A 346 -22.44 8.70 -5.38
N GLY A 347 -22.59 9.46 -4.29
CA GLY A 347 -22.88 10.91 -4.32
C GLY A 347 -21.78 11.80 -4.90
N GLY A 348 -20.55 11.28 -5.03
CA GLY A 348 -19.41 11.95 -5.68
C GLY A 348 -18.72 13.03 -4.84
N ASP A 349 -17.62 13.59 -5.38
CA ASP A 349 -16.66 14.45 -4.67
C ASP A 349 -17.26 15.72 -4.02
N LEU A 350 -18.42 16.21 -4.49
CA LEU A 350 -19.11 17.37 -3.89
C LEU A 350 -20.13 16.99 -2.80
N CYS A 351 -20.40 15.70 -2.60
CA CYS A 351 -21.38 15.19 -1.65
C CYS A 351 -20.75 14.36 -0.52
N TRP A 352 -19.68 13.64 -0.81
CA TRP A 352 -18.99 12.80 0.16
C TRP A 352 -18.48 13.62 1.35
N ASN A 353 -18.65 13.06 2.56
CA ASN A 353 -18.20 13.64 3.84
C ASN A 353 -18.72 15.06 4.16
N LEU A 354 -19.83 15.51 3.57
CA LEU A 354 -20.48 16.73 4.02
C LEU A 354 -20.94 16.58 5.48
N ASP A 355 -20.75 17.62 6.28
CA ASP A 355 -21.04 17.66 7.72
C ASP A 355 -20.41 16.50 8.55
N ASP A 356 -19.24 15.99 8.10
CA ASP A 356 -18.50 14.85 8.67
C ASP A 356 -19.26 13.50 8.62
N ASP A 357 -20.27 13.39 7.75
CA ASP A 357 -21.17 12.22 7.60
C ASP A 357 -20.58 11.15 6.63
N GLY A 358 -19.31 10.79 6.87
CA GLY A 358 -18.53 9.83 6.09
C GLY A 358 -18.87 8.37 6.41
N PHE A 359 -17.89 7.58 6.86
CA PHE A 359 -18.13 6.19 7.28
C PHE A 359 -18.95 6.12 8.59
N SER A 360 -19.78 5.09 8.71
CA SER A 360 -20.53 4.79 9.93
C SER A 360 -19.65 4.15 11.02
N SER A 361 -20.22 3.99 12.22
CA SER A 361 -19.51 3.37 13.33
C SER A 361 -19.31 1.87 13.12
N GLN A 362 -20.30 1.16 12.56
CA GLN A 362 -20.18 -0.27 12.26
C GLN A 362 -19.33 -0.53 11.01
N GLN A 363 -19.35 0.35 10.00
CA GLN A 363 -18.39 0.30 8.89
C GLN A 363 -16.96 0.41 9.44
N SER A 364 -16.69 1.35 10.34
CA SER A 364 -15.39 1.45 11.01
C SER A 364 -15.02 0.17 11.77
N GLY A 365 -15.95 -0.44 12.50
CA GLY A 365 -15.73 -1.74 13.15
C GLY A 365 -15.43 -2.88 12.18
N ARG A 366 -16.14 -2.94 11.05
CA ARG A 366 -15.93 -3.94 9.99
C ARG A 366 -14.54 -3.77 9.35
N ALA A 367 -14.12 -2.54 9.05
CA ALA A 367 -12.78 -2.21 8.58
C ALA A 367 -11.67 -2.63 9.56
N HIS A 368 -11.84 -2.34 10.86
CA HIS A 368 -10.88 -2.76 11.89
C HIS A 368 -10.78 -4.28 12.03
N GLY A 369 -11.91 -4.99 11.96
CA GLY A 369 -11.95 -6.45 12.05
C GLY A 369 -11.27 -7.12 10.87
N TRP A 370 -11.56 -6.68 9.63
CA TRP A 370 -10.95 -7.24 8.42
C TRP A 370 -9.45 -6.96 8.34
N ALA A 371 -9.02 -5.73 8.67
CA ALA A 371 -7.60 -5.41 8.78
C ALA A 371 -6.89 -6.27 9.85
N THR A 372 -7.58 -6.67 10.92
CA THR A 372 -7.02 -7.56 11.95
C THR A 372 -6.95 -9.03 11.52
N ASP A 373 -7.97 -9.54 10.82
CA ASP A 373 -8.04 -10.96 10.42
C ASP A 373 -7.15 -11.29 9.20
N LYS A 374 -6.91 -10.31 8.30
CA LYS A 374 -6.23 -10.54 7.02
C LYS A 374 -4.90 -9.83 6.85
N TYR A 375 -4.75 -8.64 7.41
CA TYR A 375 -3.68 -7.71 7.02
C TYR A 375 -2.57 -7.56 8.06
N GLU A 376 -2.23 -8.65 8.78
CA GLU A 376 -1.14 -8.67 9.75
C GLU A 376 0.22 -8.26 9.14
N GLY A 377 0.51 -8.66 7.90
CA GLY A 377 1.75 -8.28 7.21
C GLY A 377 1.76 -6.83 6.69
N LEU A 378 0.60 -6.27 6.32
CA LEU A 378 0.46 -4.86 5.94
C LEU A 378 0.49 -3.93 7.16
N MET A 379 0.13 -4.43 8.35
CA MET A 379 0.19 -3.65 9.59
C MET A 379 1.64 -3.36 9.99
N ILE A 380 1.88 -2.11 10.40
CA ILE A 380 3.19 -1.64 10.85
C ILE A 380 3.31 -1.87 12.36
N ILE A 381 4.15 -2.84 12.71
CA ILE A 381 4.42 -3.26 14.09
C ILE A 381 5.72 -2.67 14.68
N SER A 382 6.34 -1.72 13.97
CA SER A 382 7.63 -1.11 14.31
C SER A 382 7.68 0.38 13.95
N GLU A 383 8.28 1.21 14.80
CA GLU A 383 8.38 2.67 14.63
C GLU A 383 9.44 3.11 13.59
N GLU A 384 10.02 2.18 12.83
CA GLU A 384 11.07 2.46 11.84
C GLU A 384 10.47 2.72 10.44
N MET A 385 10.93 3.81 9.83
CA MET A 385 10.48 4.34 8.54
C MET A 385 11.73 4.60 7.68
N THR A 386 11.85 3.87 6.58
CA THR A 386 12.85 4.17 5.54
C THR A 386 12.32 5.31 4.67
N LEU A 387 13.18 6.19 4.15
CA LEU A 387 12.77 7.34 3.31
C LEU A 387 13.08 7.17 1.82
N LEU A 388 14.14 6.42 1.52
CA LEU A 388 14.61 6.04 0.20
C LEU A 388 15.33 4.70 0.36
N SER A 389 15.13 3.77 -0.57
CA SER A 389 15.86 2.50 -0.61
C SER A 389 16.24 2.11 -2.05
N THR A 390 17.40 1.48 -2.21
CA THR A 390 17.84 0.88 -3.47
C THR A 390 18.82 -0.25 -3.19
N GLY A 391 18.55 -1.46 -3.68
CA GLY A 391 19.49 -2.58 -3.71
C GLY A 391 20.19 -2.76 -5.07
N PHE A 392 20.01 -1.81 -6.01
CA PHE A 392 20.65 -1.79 -7.33
C PHE A 392 20.50 -3.03 -8.24
N GLU A 393 19.75 -4.07 -7.84
CA GLU A 393 19.57 -5.38 -8.49
C GLU A 393 19.25 -5.38 -9.99
N VAL A 394 18.88 -4.21 -10.51
CA VAL A 394 18.20 -4.01 -11.81
C VAL A 394 18.77 -2.89 -12.64
N GLY A 395 19.79 -2.20 -12.13
CA GLY A 395 20.29 -0.94 -12.65
C GLY A 395 20.41 0.13 -11.56
N LEU A 396 21.01 1.25 -11.94
CA LEU A 396 20.90 2.48 -11.16
C LEU A 396 19.52 3.09 -11.42
N PRO A 397 18.76 3.53 -10.39
CA PRO A 397 17.45 4.13 -10.61
C PRO A 397 17.56 5.42 -11.44
N ASN A 398 16.58 5.65 -12.33
CA ASN A 398 16.66 6.67 -13.38
C ASN A 398 16.76 8.13 -12.89
N ASP A 399 16.48 8.37 -11.62
CA ASP A 399 16.48 9.67 -10.94
C ASP A 399 17.75 9.94 -10.09
N TRP A 400 18.70 9.01 -10.04
CA TRP A 400 20.00 9.21 -9.40
C TRP A 400 20.95 10.00 -10.31
N THR A 401 21.77 10.86 -9.71
CA THR A 401 22.78 11.65 -10.45
C THR A 401 24.16 11.03 -10.27
N ILE A 402 24.83 10.75 -11.39
CA ILE A 402 26.22 10.33 -11.44
C ILE A 402 27.08 11.53 -11.87
N ILE A 403 28.20 11.78 -11.18
CA ILE A 403 29.17 12.81 -11.58
C ILE A 403 30.56 12.18 -11.70
N ASP A 404 31.09 12.24 -12.93
CA ASP A 404 32.49 12.06 -13.31
C ASP A 404 33.23 13.40 -13.09
N ASP A 405 33.81 13.59 -11.90
CA ASP A 405 34.37 14.91 -11.47
C ASP A 405 35.81 15.11 -11.97
N ASP A 406 36.57 14.02 -12.13
CA ASP A 406 37.94 14.07 -12.66
C ASP A 406 38.02 13.90 -14.20
N SER A 407 36.91 13.51 -14.84
CA SER A 407 36.76 13.33 -16.29
C SER A 407 37.65 12.22 -16.88
N ASP A 408 37.96 11.18 -16.10
CA ASP A 408 38.69 10.00 -16.58
C ASP A 408 37.80 8.93 -17.24
N GLY A 409 36.47 9.00 -17.00
CA GLY A 409 35.46 8.11 -17.58
C GLY A 409 35.16 6.85 -16.78
N TYR A 410 35.70 6.70 -15.56
CA TYR A 410 35.48 5.55 -14.67
C TYR A 410 34.46 5.80 -13.54
N GLN A 411 33.42 6.57 -13.86
CA GLN A 411 32.27 6.87 -12.99
C GLN A 411 31.54 5.64 -12.42
N TRP A 412 30.67 5.90 -11.43
CA TRP A 412 29.74 4.92 -10.88
C TRP A 412 28.86 4.27 -11.94
N GLY A 413 28.57 2.98 -11.75
CA GLY A 413 27.76 2.16 -12.64
C GLY A 413 27.10 0.99 -11.91
N PHE A 414 26.30 0.23 -12.65
CA PHE A 414 25.67 -1.01 -12.21
C PHE A 414 26.52 -2.22 -12.63
N TYR A 415 26.75 -3.15 -11.70
CA TYR A 415 27.59 -4.33 -11.94
C TYR A 415 26.93 -5.59 -11.37
N VAL A 416 26.82 -6.62 -12.21
CA VAL A 416 26.31 -7.95 -11.83
C VAL A 416 27.42 -8.83 -11.23
N ASP A 417 27.01 -9.72 -10.33
CA ASP A 417 27.83 -10.76 -9.73
C ASP A 417 28.44 -11.69 -10.79
N ASN A 418 29.61 -12.26 -10.49
CA ASN A 418 30.22 -13.29 -11.32
C ASN A 418 30.79 -14.43 -10.48
N GLU A 419 31.05 -15.59 -11.12
CA GLU A 419 31.52 -16.83 -10.46
C GLU A 419 32.77 -16.69 -9.57
N ASN A 420 33.52 -15.59 -9.68
CA ASN A 420 34.75 -15.34 -8.93
C ASN A 420 34.67 -14.15 -7.96
N PHE A 421 33.61 -13.32 -8.04
CA PHE A 421 33.50 -12.09 -7.26
C PHE A 421 32.06 -11.55 -7.20
N ASP A 422 31.56 -11.32 -6.00
CA ASP A 422 30.24 -10.74 -5.73
C ASP A 422 30.33 -9.21 -5.75
N MET A 423 29.50 -8.57 -6.56
CA MET A 423 29.27 -7.12 -6.63
C MET A 423 28.14 -6.68 -5.69
N SER A 424 27.21 -7.59 -5.36
CA SER A 424 26.13 -7.42 -4.39
C SER A 424 26.52 -7.82 -2.96
N HIS A 425 25.85 -7.23 -1.96
CA HIS A 425 25.73 -7.73 -0.59
C HIS A 425 24.51 -8.66 -0.47
N TYR A 426 23.38 -8.28 -1.08
CA TYR A 426 22.16 -9.10 -1.09
C TYR A 426 21.50 -9.14 -2.47
N GLY A 427 21.94 -10.07 -3.32
CA GLY A 427 21.25 -10.34 -4.58
C GLY A 427 22.14 -10.87 -5.66
N ALA A 428 22.10 -10.20 -6.80
CA ALA A 428 22.83 -10.53 -8.02
C ALA A 428 23.55 -9.33 -8.65
N ALA A 429 23.37 -8.11 -8.14
CA ALA A 429 24.08 -6.92 -8.61
C ALA A 429 24.27 -5.85 -7.52
N GLY A 430 25.12 -4.87 -7.81
CA GLY A 430 25.37 -3.74 -6.92
C GLY A 430 25.81 -2.49 -7.67
N GLY A 431 25.80 -1.36 -6.97
CA GLY A 431 26.45 -0.14 -7.45
C GLY A 431 27.96 -0.28 -7.28
N ALA A 432 28.76 0.05 -8.31
CA ALA A 432 30.22 0.08 -8.17
C ALA A 432 30.87 1.19 -8.99
N VAL A 433 32.10 1.54 -8.63
CA VAL A 433 32.96 2.50 -9.36
C VAL A 433 34.36 1.89 -9.53
N TYR A 434 34.96 2.08 -10.70
CA TYR A 434 36.24 1.45 -11.06
C TYR A 434 37.43 2.38 -10.79
N ASN A 435 38.57 1.83 -10.35
CA ASN A 435 39.82 2.58 -10.27
C ASN A 435 40.99 1.74 -10.82
N ASN A 436 42.01 2.41 -11.37
CA ASN A 436 43.18 1.75 -11.97
C ASN A 436 44.49 2.56 -11.88
N SER A 437 44.45 3.89 -11.98
CA SER A 437 45.71 4.68 -12.00
C SER A 437 45.61 6.18 -11.69
N ALA A 438 44.46 6.66 -11.21
CA ALA A 438 44.24 8.06 -10.84
C ALA A 438 43.59 8.17 -9.45
N THR A 439 43.61 9.37 -8.89
CA THR A 439 42.71 9.73 -7.78
C THR A 439 41.30 9.84 -8.34
N ASN A 440 40.48 8.80 -8.18
CA ASN A 440 39.06 8.87 -8.53
C ASN A 440 38.37 9.93 -7.65
N SER A 441 37.40 10.65 -8.19
CA SER A 441 36.64 11.70 -7.48
C SER A 441 35.13 11.62 -7.72
N ASP A 442 34.58 10.43 -7.96
CA ASP A 442 33.23 10.31 -8.55
C ASP A 442 32.10 10.14 -7.53
N TYR A 443 30.97 10.75 -7.86
CA TYR A 443 29.79 10.81 -7.00
C TYR A 443 28.66 9.94 -7.56
N LEU A 444 28.07 9.15 -6.66
CA LEU A 444 26.73 8.60 -6.80
C LEU A 444 25.81 9.37 -5.86
N ILE A 445 24.81 10.07 -6.40
CA ILE A 445 23.96 11.02 -5.66
C ILE A 445 22.50 10.59 -5.76
N THR A 446 21.79 10.58 -4.63
CA THR A 446 20.36 10.29 -4.55
C THR A 446 19.51 11.36 -5.26
N PRO A 447 18.21 11.10 -5.49
CA PRO A 447 17.21 12.15 -5.66
C PRO A 447 17.16 13.09 -4.45
N LEU A 448 16.33 14.14 -4.53
CA LEU A 448 16.03 14.97 -3.37
C LEU A 448 15.15 14.19 -2.38
N ILE A 449 15.65 14.00 -1.17
CA ILE A 449 14.96 13.31 -0.06
C ILE A 449 14.46 14.36 0.92
N GLU A 450 13.22 14.25 1.37
CA GLU A 450 12.66 15.13 2.38
C GLU A 450 12.58 14.38 3.72
N ILE A 451 13.28 14.88 4.74
CA ILE A 451 13.31 14.23 6.06
C ILE A 451 12.12 14.77 6.88
N PRO A 452 11.10 13.94 7.21
CA PRO A 452 9.89 14.44 7.85
C PRO A 452 10.16 15.12 9.19
N SER A 453 9.43 16.19 9.49
CA SER A 453 9.70 17.01 10.68
C SER A 453 9.30 16.37 12.01
N ASN A 454 8.57 15.25 11.97
CA ASN A 454 7.98 14.54 13.10
C ASN A 454 8.77 13.30 13.57
N VAL A 455 9.93 12.97 12.97
CA VAL A 455 10.75 11.81 13.37
C VAL A 455 11.68 12.12 14.55
N ALA A 456 11.99 11.10 15.36
CA ALA A 456 12.89 11.24 16.52
C ALA A 456 14.38 11.23 16.14
N SER A 457 14.73 10.55 15.06
CA SER A 457 16.09 10.41 14.51
C SER A 457 16.03 10.02 13.04
N ALA A 458 17.07 10.33 12.28
CA ALA A 458 17.23 9.91 10.89
C ALA A 458 18.67 9.46 10.63
N SER A 459 18.85 8.41 9.83
CA SER A 459 20.16 7.85 9.47
C SER A 459 20.27 7.56 7.98
N PHE A 460 21.45 7.80 7.40
CA PHE A 460 21.84 7.29 6.09
C PHE A 460 22.70 6.03 6.28
N SER A 461 22.28 4.90 5.71
CA SER A 461 23.02 3.64 5.74
C SER A 461 23.17 3.03 4.34
N PHE A 462 24.23 2.22 4.20
CA PHE A 462 24.52 1.39 3.02
C PHE A 462 25.58 0.34 3.42
N TRP A 463 25.64 -0.79 2.73
CA TRP A 463 26.82 -1.65 2.74
C TRP A 463 27.84 -1.16 1.73
N ALA A 464 29.12 -1.28 2.06
CA ALA A 464 30.20 -1.11 1.08
C ALA A 464 31.35 -2.07 1.32
N LYS A 465 32.08 -2.41 0.26
CA LYS A 465 33.37 -3.12 0.33
C LYS A 465 34.33 -2.68 -0.78
N SER A 466 35.61 -2.90 -0.54
CA SER A 466 36.67 -2.86 -1.56
C SER A 466 36.79 -4.19 -2.27
N HIS A 467 37.13 -4.21 -3.56
CA HIS A 467 37.39 -5.47 -4.26
C HIS A 467 38.65 -6.20 -3.76
N SER A 468 39.65 -5.48 -3.25
CA SER A 468 40.90 -6.08 -2.80
C SER A 468 41.34 -5.56 -1.44
N SER A 469 41.82 -6.44 -0.58
CA SER A 469 42.51 -6.08 0.66
C SER A 469 43.96 -5.61 0.44
N ASP A 470 44.55 -5.89 -0.74
CA ASP A 470 45.85 -5.35 -1.15
C ASP A 470 45.73 -3.94 -1.77
N TYR A 471 44.55 -3.62 -2.31
CA TYR A 471 44.21 -2.33 -2.93
C TYR A 471 42.82 -1.85 -2.43
N PRO A 472 42.72 -1.47 -1.15
CA PRO A 472 41.45 -1.07 -0.56
C PRO A 472 41.10 0.36 -0.95
N GLU A 473 39.80 0.63 -1.05
CA GLU A 473 39.23 1.89 -1.52
C GLU A 473 39.04 2.90 -0.39
N ASP A 474 38.98 4.18 -0.75
CA ASP A 474 38.66 5.29 0.15
C ASP A 474 37.37 5.97 -0.34
N PHE A 475 36.45 6.29 0.58
CA PHE A 475 35.20 6.99 0.23
C PHE A 475 34.78 8.01 1.29
N VAL A 476 33.90 8.92 0.89
CA VAL A 476 33.28 9.92 1.75
C VAL A 476 31.77 9.85 1.59
N ALA A 477 31.06 9.56 2.68
CA ALA A 477 29.62 9.77 2.75
C ALA A 477 29.34 11.27 2.89
N ARG A 478 28.42 11.79 2.08
CA ARG A 478 28.18 13.23 1.92
C ARG A 478 26.70 13.58 1.93
N ILE A 479 26.43 14.85 2.23
CA ILE A 479 25.09 15.44 2.24
C ILE A 479 25.11 16.87 1.69
N SER A 480 24.08 17.27 0.96
CA SER A 480 23.86 18.64 0.46
C SER A 480 22.40 19.05 0.63
N THR A 481 22.14 20.33 0.90
CA THR A 481 20.78 20.91 0.93
C THR A 481 20.47 21.75 -0.32
N ASP A 482 21.42 21.87 -1.26
CA ASP A 482 21.27 22.70 -2.47
C ASP A 482 21.66 21.98 -3.77
N GLY A 483 21.97 20.67 -3.70
CA GLY A 483 22.39 19.84 -4.83
C GLY A 483 23.81 20.12 -5.36
N THR A 484 24.53 21.09 -4.79
CA THR A 484 25.84 21.56 -5.31
C THR A 484 26.97 21.57 -4.27
N ASN A 485 26.69 21.88 -3.00
CA ASN A 485 27.68 22.04 -1.93
C ASN A 485 27.64 20.86 -0.94
N PHE A 486 28.35 19.78 -1.27
CA PHE A 486 28.34 18.56 -0.46
C PHE A 486 29.28 18.59 0.76
N SER A 487 28.68 18.64 1.95
CA SER A 487 29.36 18.44 3.24
C SER A 487 29.65 16.97 3.50
N SER A 488 30.69 16.66 4.29
CA SER A 488 31.00 15.27 4.68
C SER A 488 30.26 14.87 5.96
N LEU A 489 29.59 13.71 5.89
CA LEU A 489 29.05 12.99 7.05
C LEU A 489 30.14 12.13 7.73
N GLY A 490 31.05 11.57 6.93
CA GLY A 490 32.26 10.90 7.38
C GLY A 490 33.09 10.39 6.22
N SER A 491 34.37 10.09 6.49
CA SER A 491 35.31 9.53 5.52
C SER A 491 35.80 8.16 5.99
N THR A 492 35.70 7.16 5.13
CA THR A 492 36.27 5.83 5.34
C THR A 492 37.53 5.72 4.51
N SER A 493 38.64 5.32 5.14
CA SER A 493 39.87 5.00 4.42
C SER A 493 40.25 3.54 4.58
N ASN A 494 40.73 2.93 3.50
CA ASN A 494 40.97 1.49 3.37
C ASN A 494 39.71 0.68 3.75
N ALA A 495 38.61 0.90 3.04
CA ALA A 495 37.36 0.17 3.25
C ALA A 495 37.59 -1.36 3.20
N SER A 496 36.88 -2.09 4.05
CA SER A 496 37.02 -3.55 4.19
C SER A 496 36.82 -4.28 2.86
N SER A 497 37.53 -5.40 2.64
CA SER A 497 37.23 -6.31 1.53
C SER A 497 36.06 -7.25 1.81
N ASP A 498 35.60 -7.31 3.06
CA ASP A 498 34.36 -7.95 3.48
C ASP A 498 33.26 -6.88 3.59
N TRP A 499 32.03 -7.20 3.14
CA TRP A 499 30.88 -6.31 3.25
C TRP A 499 30.70 -5.76 4.66
N THR A 500 30.68 -4.43 4.76
CA THR A 500 30.57 -3.70 6.02
C THR A 500 29.44 -2.68 5.88
N GLN A 501 28.50 -2.69 6.81
CA GLN A 501 27.46 -1.67 6.88
C GLN A 501 28.03 -0.38 7.47
N TYR A 502 27.83 0.72 6.76
CA TYR A 502 28.13 2.06 7.23
C TYR A 502 26.80 2.75 7.56
N SER A 503 26.77 3.54 8.63
CA SER A 503 25.59 4.29 9.04
C SER A 503 26.01 5.63 9.61
N TYR A 504 25.35 6.69 9.17
CA TYR A 504 25.64 8.07 9.52
C TYR A 504 24.37 8.73 10.06
N ASP A 505 24.47 9.32 11.25
CA ASP A 505 23.40 10.14 11.84
C ASP A 505 23.22 11.43 11.03
N ILE A 506 22.02 11.62 10.50
CA ILE A 506 21.60 12.81 9.75
C ILE A 506 20.48 13.58 10.47
N SER A 507 20.24 13.30 11.75
CA SER A 507 19.16 13.91 12.55
C SER A 507 19.26 15.44 12.66
N SER A 508 20.42 16.06 12.38
CA SER A 508 20.53 17.53 12.26
C SER A 508 19.83 18.12 11.04
N TYR A 509 19.35 17.28 10.12
CA TYR A 509 18.66 17.66 8.88
C TYR A 509 17.15 17.33 8.91
N ILE A 510 16.60 16.90 10.05
CA ILE A 510 15.16 16.70 10.24
C ILE A 510 14.39 17.99 9.88
N GLY A 511 13.34 17.85 9.06
CA GLY A 511 12.57 18.97 8.52
C GLY A 511 13.25 19.73 7.38
N GLN A 512 14.25 19.15 6.71
CA GLN A 512 14.93 19.72 5.53
C GLN A 512 14.93 18.72 4.37
N SER A 513 14.98 19.25 3.15
CA SER A 513 15.23 18.50 1.92
C SER A 513 16.74 18.37 1.70
N VAL A 514 17.22 17.16 1.39
CA VAL A 514 18.65 16.83 1.26
C VAL A 514 18.92 15.90 0.08
N TYR A 515 20.12 16.01 -0.48
CA TYR A 515 20.74 15.00 -1.34
C TYR A 515 21.79 14.26 -0.52
N LEU A 516 21.76 12.94 -0.54
CA LEU A 516 22.83 12.09 0.00
C LEU A 516 23.73 11.66 -1.14
N ALA A 517 25.02 11.45 -0.87
CA ALA A 517 25.96 11.00 -1.88
C ALA A 517 27.05 10.09 -1.31
N LEU A 518 27.43 9.10 -2.11
CA LEU A 518 28.64 8.32 -1.93
C LEU A 518 29.70 8.83 -2.91
N HIS A 519 30.78 9.39 -2.36
CA HIS A 519 31.89 9.97 -3.12
C HIS A 519 33.12 9.08 -2.98
N CYS A 520 33.54 8.45 -4.08
CA CYS A 520 34.79 7.71 -4.12
C CYS A 520 35.96 8.71 -4.18
N VAL A 521 37.01 8.46 -3.39
CA VAL A 521 38.21 9.32 -3.30
C VAL A 521 39.51 8.54 -3.40
N SER A 522 39.42 7.29 -3.86
CA SER A 522 40.53 6.34 -3.90
C SER A 522 41.70 6.83 -4.74
N THR A 523 42.88 6.92 -4.13
CA THR A 523 44.13 7.28 -4.85
C THR A 523 44.68 6.12 -5.69
N TRP A 524 44.45 4.89 -5.23
CA TRP A 524 44.74 3.63 -5.92
C TRP A 524 43.73 2.60 -5.44
N GLY A 525 43.15 1.84 -6.35
CA GLY A 525 42.11 0.86 -6.06
C GLY A 525 41.92 -0.12 -7.20
N TYR A 526 40.81 -0.85 -7.17
CA TYR A 526 40.27 -1.62 -8.27
C TYR A 526 38.76 -1.42 -8.43
N TYR A 527 37.96 -1.70 -7.40
CA TYR A 527 36.54 -1.31 -7.35
C TYR A 527 36.10 -1.04 -5.91
N LEU A 528 35.32 0.02 -5.73
CA LEU A 528 34.44 0.24 -4.57
C LEU A 528 33.04 -0.21 -4.96
N MET A 529 32.42 -1.09 -4.18
CA MET A 529 31.03 -1.50 -4.35
C MET A 529 30.18 -0.98 -3.18
N ALA A 530 28.90 -0.70 -3.46
CA ALA A 530 27.89 -0.27 -2.51
C ALA A 530 26.53 -0.94 -2.77
N ASP A 531 25.80 -1.21 -1.69
CA ASP A 531 24.50 -1.92 -1.68
C ASP A 531 23.67 -1.55 -0.42
N ASP A 532 22.48 -2.13 -0.20
CA ASP A 532 21.40 -1.69 0.73
C ASP A 532 21.61 -1.81 2.27
#